data_AF-A0A6P7S9S6-F1
#
_entry.id   AF-A0A6P7S9S6-F1
#
_cell.length_a   1.000
_cell.length_b   1.000
_cell.length_c   1.000
_cell.angle_alpha   90.00
_cell.angle_beta   90.00
_cell.angle_gamma   90.00
#
_symmetry.space_group_name_H-M   'P 1'
#
loop_
_entity.id
_entity.type
_entity.pdbx_description
1 polymer ?
#
loop_
_entity_poly.entity_id
_entity_poly.type
_entity_poly.pdbx_seq_one_letter_code
_entity_poly.pdbx_strand_id
1 'polypeptide(L)'
;MATILKAILGKVDRVKKATNSYIDDILVDETVMPATELRGHLNSFGLIAKPQEAMEGGAALGLKLWRDKAGALVFRRGNEIPELGASMSRRELFSVWGKLVGHYPIAGWFRTACSFIKRRAEGVKWNDRVGEKTTDMIQEVLVKVRAEDPVRGSWYVPKSMSGIVWCDASRIAIGVVLEVGGVMVEDAAWLRKTDDCNHINVAELDAVLKGVNLALKCGLHTIEIRTDSATVLGWMTAVITNERRVRTKGAAEMLVKRRLGILRELATEFNLKLSVIFVPSEKNRADVLTRVKRAWLQVPEDVKQAVAAVCRLSDSELRRLHTMHHMGVDRT
;
A
#
# COMPACT_ATOMS: atom_id res chain seq x y z
N MET A 1 -25.93 12.94 -0.07
CA MET A 1 -25.77 13.43 1.32
C MET A 1 -24.74 14.56 1.42
N ALA A 2 -23.47 14.33 1.06
CA ALA A 2 -22.38 15.31 1.20
C ALA A 2 -22.67 16.73 0.66
N THR A 3 -23.29 16.84 -0.53
CA THR A 3 -23.62 18.14 -1.14
C THR A 3 -24.68 18.91 -0.35
N ILE A 4 -25.71 18.22 0.13
CA ILE A 4 -26.78 18.80 0.95
C ILE A 4 -26.21 19.31 2.27
N LEU A 5 -25.39 18.48 2.91
CA LEU A 5 -24.76 18.84 4.17
C LEU A 5 -23.83 20.06 4.02
N LYS A 6 -22.96 20.08 3.00
CA LYS A 6 -22.12 21.24 2.68
C LYS A 6 -22.94 22.51 2.42
N ALA A 7 -24.05 22.39 1.69
CA ALA A 7 -24.92 23.54 1.41
C ALA A 7 -25.54 24.09 2.70
N ILE A 8 -26.06 23.23 3.58
CA ILE A 8 -26.67 23.62 4.85
C ILE A 8 -25.65 24.25 5.80
N LEU A 9 -24.46 23.63 5.95
CA LEU A 9 -23.38 24.18 6.78
C LEU A 9 -22.85 25.51 6.22
N GLY A 10 -22.94 25.71 4.91
CA GLY A 10 -22.51 26.93 4.23
C GLY A 10 -23.50 28.10 4.29
N LYS A 11 -24.74 27.89 4.75
CA LYS A 11 -25.77 28.97 4.77
C LYS A 11 -25.52 30.05 5.81
N VAL A 12 -24.85 29.71 6.91
CA VAL A 12 -24.59 30.63 8.03
C VAL A 12 -23.09 30.73 8.21
N ASP A 13 -22.53 31.94 8.14
CA ASP A 13 -21.08 32.15 8.19
C ASP A 13 -20.45 31.62 9.48
N ARG A 14 -21.14 31.74 10.62
CA ARG A 14 -20.66 31.17 11.89
C ARG A 14 -20.60 29.66 11.83
N VAL A 15 -21.63 28.99 11.32
CA VAL A 15 -21.67 27.52 11.15
C VAL A 15 -20.56 27.08 10.19
N LYS A 16 -20.39 27.78 9.08
CA LYS A 16 -19.34 27.50 8.09
C LYS A 16 -17.94 27.63 8.68
N LYS A 17 -17.69 28.62 9.55
CA LYS A 17 -16.41 28.78 10.25
C LYS A 17 -16.18 27.72 11.31
N ALA A 18 -17.24 27.31 12.01
CA ALA A 18 -17.18 26.36 13.11
C ALA A 18 -17.18 24.90 12.67
N THR A 19 -17.44 24.58 11.40
CA THR A 19 -17.64 23.19 10.96
C THR A 19 -16.78 22.80 9.77
N ASN A 20 -16.41 21.52 9.74
CA ASN A 20 -15.90 20.84 8.57
C ASN A 20 -16.67 19.52 8.41
N SER A 21 -16.90 19.05 7.20
CA SER A 21 -17.70 17.84 6.95
C SER A 21 -17.05 16.90 5.96
N TYR A 22 -17.25 15.61 6.19
CA TYR A 22 -16.86 14.54 5.29
C TYR A 22 -18.00 13.53 5.17
N ILE A 23 -18.61 13.45 4.00
CA ILE A 23 -19.78 12.60 3.71
C ILE A 23 -20.95 12.89 4.68
N ASP A 24 -21.01 12.18 5.78
CA ASP A 24 -22.00 12.25 6.86
C ASP A 24 -21.40 12.66 8.21
N ASP A 25 -20.07 12.62 8.37
CA ASP A 25 -19.36 13.08 9.56
C ASP A 25 -19.21 14.61 9.55
N ILE A 26 -19.40 15.24 10.72
CA ILE A 26 -19.21 16.69 10.93
C ILE A 26 -18.24 16.90 12.09
N LEU A 27 -17.14 17.59 11.82
CA LEU A 27 -16.22 18.10 12.83
C LEU A 27 -16.70 19.49 13.25
N VAL A 28 -16.79 19.71 14.56
CA VAL A 28 -17.27 20.96 15.15
C VAL A 28 -16.20 21.57 16.04
N ASP A 29 -15.94 22.86 15.84
CA ASP A 29 -15.13 23.68 16.73
C ASP A 29 -16.03 24.31 17.81
N GLU A 30 -16.09 23.67 18.98
CA GLU A 30 -16.89 24.14 20.11
C GLU A 30 -16.42 25.46 20.71
N THR A 31 -15.22 25.95 20.35
CA THR A 31 -14.78 27.31 20.74
C THR A 31 -15.50 28.40 19.94
N VAL A 32 -15.99 28.08 18.76
CA VAL A 32 -16.74 29.00 17.89
C VAL A 32 -18.24 28.85 18.09
N MET A 33 -18.72 27.60 18.20
CA MET A 33 -20.15 27.28 18.30
C MET A 33 -20.36 25.94 19.02
N PRO A 34 -21.21 25.89 20.07
CA PRO A 34 -21.56 24.63 20.73
C PRO A 34 -22.19 23.63 19.75
N ALA A 35 -21.86 22.33 19.86
CA ALA A 35 -22.44 21.33 18.98
C ALA A 35 -23.96 21.15 19.18
N THR A 36 -24.52 21.55 20.32
CA THR A 36 -25.98 21.62 20.54
C THR A 36 -26.66 22.64 19.61
N GLU A 37 -26.03 23.79 19.37
CA GLU A 37 -26.51 24.82 18.45
C GLU A 37 -26.48 24.29 16.99
N LEU A 38 -25.40 23.58 16.62
CA LEU A 38 -25.32 22.92 15.30
C LEU A 38 -26.45 21.91 15.09
N ARG A 39 -26.77 21.10 16.11
CA ARG A 39 -27.87 20.13 16.01
C ARG A 39 -29.21 20.83 15.80
N GLY A 40 -29.43 21.99 16.45
CA GLY A 40 -30.58 22.86 16.20
C GLY A 40 -30.62 23.37 14.75
N HIS A 41 -29.48 23.84 14.23
CA HIS A 41 -29.35 24.26 12.83
C HIS A 41 -29.71 23.14 11.87
N LEU A 42 -29.14 21.93 12.06
CA LEU A 42 -29.45 20.76 11.23
C LEU A 42 -30.93 20.37 11.29
N ASN A 43 -31.51 20.34 12.49
CA ASN A 43 -32.93 20.02 12.70
C ASN A 43 -33.86 21.01 11.96
N SER A 44 -33.49 22.30 11.88
CA SER A 44 -34.27 23.30 11.13
C SER A 44 -34.38 23.00 9.63
N PHE A 45 -33.46 22.19 9.09
CA PHE A 45 -33.46 21.70 7.71
C PHE A 45 -33.94 20.24 7.61
N GLY A 46 -34.51 19.67 8.68
CA GLY A 46 -34.98 18.29 8.72
C GLY A 46 -33.87 17.23 8.82
N LEU A 47 -32.64 17.63 9.16
CA LEU A 47 -31.53 16.70 9.36
C LEU A 47 -31.35 16.38 10.84
N ILE A 48 -31.41 15.08 11.17
CA ILE A 48 -31.24 14.59 12.53
C ILE A 48 -29.80 14.11 12.70
N ALA A 49 -29.08 14.71 13.65
CA ALA A 49 -27.76 14.29 14.05
C ALA A 49 -27.78 13.56 15.41
N LYS A 50 -26.96 12.51 15.51
CA LYS A 50 -26.66 11.82 16.77
C LYS A 50 -26.06 12.81 17.79
N PRO A 51 -26.06 12.45 19.09
CA PRO A 51 -25.29 13.21 20.07
C PRO A 51 -23.82 13.36 19.64
N GLN A 52 -23.22 14.49 19.99
CA GLN A 52 -21.81 14.73 19.73
C GLN A 52 -20.93 13.69 20.45
N GLU A 53 -19.88 13.24 19.79
CA GLU A 53 -18.85 12.40 20.38
C GLU A 53 -17.57 13.22 20.51
N ALA A 54 -16.83 13.01 21.60
CA ALA A 54 -15.50 13.60 21.74
C ALA A 54 -14.56 12.99 20.70
N MET A 55 -13.66 13.81 20.14
CA MET A 55 -12.62 13.31 19.24
C MET A 55 -11.69 12.30 19.94
N GLU A 56 -11.44 12.46 21.23
CA GLU A 56 -10.69 11.48 22.02
C GLU A 56 -11.61 10.36 22.51
N GLY A 57 -11.29 9.10 22.20
CA GLY A 57 -12.14 7.93 22.47
C GLY A 57 -13.26 7.72 21.44
N GLY A 58 -13.62 8.75 20.67
CA GLY A 58 -14.58 8.69 19.57
C GLY A 58 -14.04 8.05 18.31
N ALA A 59 -14.83 8.16 17.24
CA ALA A 59 -14.46 7.73 15.90
C ALA A 59 -14.67 8.84 14.87
N ALA A 60 -13.82 8.88 13.85
CA ALA A 60 -14.00 9.73 12.67
C ALA A 60 -13.49 8.99 11.44
N LEU A 61 -14.20 9.05 10.31
CA LEU A 61 -13.81 8.39 9.05
C LEU A 61 -13.59 6.88 9.19
N GLY A 62 -14.34 6.23 10.10
CA GLY A 62 -14.17 4.81 10.42
C GLY A 62 -12.91 4.46 11.22
N LEU A 63 -12.19 5.47 11.73
CA LEU A 63 -10.99 5.31 12.56
C LEU A 63 -11.30 5.65 14.02
N LYS A 64 -10.78 4.86 14.96
CA LYS A 64 -10.87 5.18 16.40
C LYS A 64 -9.70 6.07 16.81
N LEU A 65 -9.97 7.10 17.58
CA LEU A 65 -9.02 8.16 17.90
C LEU A 65 -8.67 8.17 19.38
N TRP A 66 -7.39 8.38 19.68
CA TRP A 66 -6.82 8.32 21.03
C TRP A 66 -5.65 9.28 21.15
N ARG A 67 -5.33 9.74 22.35
CA ARG A 67 -4.04 10.39 22.60
C ARG A 67 -2.96 9.35 22.86
N ASP A 68 -1.81 9.55 22.25
CA ASP A 68 -0.62 8.80 22.60
C ASP A 68 0.04 9.34 23.88
N LYS A 69 1.17 8.75 24.27
CA LYS A 69 1.92 9.16 25.47
C LYS A 69 2.45 10.60 25.39
N ALA A 70 2.59 11.15 24.19
CA ALA A 70 3.01 12.53 23.95
C ALA A 70 1.83 13.51 23.89
N GLY A 71 0.59 13.02 24.05
CA GLY A 71 -0.62 13.83 23.98
C GLY A 71 -1.10 14.11 22.55
N ALA A 72 -0.44 13.57 21.52
CA ALA A 72 -0.83 13.74 20.14
C ALA A 72 -2.01 12.81 19.79
N LEU A 73 -2.97 13.32 19.00
CA LEU A 73 -4.10 12.51 18.55
C LEU A 73 -3.66 11.55 17.44
N VAL A 74 -3.85 10.27 17.68
CA VAL A 74 -3.52 9.18 16.78
C VAL A 74 -4.76 8.37 16.46
N PHE A 75 -4.80 7.78 15.27
CA PHE A 75 -5.78 6.76 14.96
C PHE A 75 -5.25 5.37 15.30
N ARG A 76 -6.17 4.46 15.64
CA ARG A 76 -5.95 3.03 15.80
C ARG A 76 -7.08 2.24 15.18
N ARG A 77 -6.88 0.92 15.09
CA ARG A 77 -7.94 -0.01 14.73
C ARG A 77 -9.13 0.13 15.69
N GLY A 78 -10.31 0.30 15.13
CA GLY A 78 -11.58 0.25 15.87
C GLY A 78 -12.27 -1.11 15.86
N ASN A 79 -11.98 -1.92 14.85
CA ASN A 79 -12.54 -3.27 14.74
C ASN A 79 -11.86 -4.22 15.72
N GLU A 80 -12.64 -5.04 16.41
CA GLU A 80 -12.10 -6.10 17.25
C GLU A 80 -11.36 -7.16 16.42
N ILE A 81 -10.31 -7.73 17.01
CA ILE A 81 -9.56 -8.82 16.41
C ILE A 81 -10.33 -10.11 16.70
N PRO A 82 -10.95 -10.76 15.69
CA PRO A 82 -11.86 -11.87 15.93
C PRO A 82 -11.12 -13.07 16.53
N GLU A 83 -11.80 -13.80 17.42
CA GLU A 83 -11.41 -15.16 17.77
C GLU A 83 -11.83 -16.11 16.66
N LEU A 84 -10.92 -17.01 16.27
CA LEU A 84 -11.19 -17.95 15.19
C LEU A 84 -11.54 -19.31 15.76
N GLY A 85 -12.60 -19.90 15.20
CA GLY A 85 -12.87 -21.32 15.38
C GLY A 85 -11.81 -22.19 14.70
N ALA A 86 -11.82 -23.49 15.02
CA ALA A 86 -10.85 -24.46 14.50
C ALA A 86 -10.85 -24.61 12.96
N SER A 87 -11.91 -24.15 12.27
CA SER A 87 -11.99 -24.17 10.81
C SER A 87 -12.59 -22.88 10.28
N MET A 88 -12.07 -22.41 9.14
CA MET A 88 -12.53 -21.20 8.47
C MET A 88 -12.74 -21.44 6.97
N SER A 89 -13.80 -20.88 6.41
CA SER A 89 -14.07 -20.86 4.97
C SER A 89 -13.26 -19.77 4.26
N ARG A 90 -13.08 -19.91 2.93
CA ARG A 90 -12.46 -18.83 2.13
C ARG A 90 -13.22 -17.51 2.25
N ARG A 91 -14.55 -17.53 2.35
CA ARG A 91 -15.37 -16.32 2.54
C ARG A 91 -15.06 -15.62 3.85
N GLU A 92 -15.01 -16.36 4.95
CA GLU A 92 -14.67 -15.82 6.27
C GLU A 92 -13.26 -15.24 6.29
N LEU A 93 -12.29 -15.92 5.66
CA LEU A 93 -10.92 -15.42 5.50
C LEU A 93 -10.90 -14.02 4.88
N PHE A 94 -11.59 -13.86 3.75
CA PHE A 94 -11.62 -12.60 3.04
C PHE A 94 -12.38 -11.51 3.82
N SER A 95 -13.45 -11.89 4.53
CA SER A 95 -14.23 -11.00 5.40
C SER A 95 -13.39 -10.47 6.57
N VAL A 96 -12.70 -11.35 7.30
CA VAL A 96 -11.83 -10.99 8.43
C VAL A 96 -10.75 -10.02 7.98
N TRP A 97 -10.00 -10.36 6.93
CA TRP A 97 -8.96 -9.47 6.43
C TRP A 97 -9.50 -8.17 5.85
N GLY A 98 -10.67 -8.18 5.20
CA GLY A 98 -11.32 -6.96 4.73
C GLY A 98 -11.57 -5.98 5.88
N LYS A 99 -12.11 -6.47 7.00
CA LYS A 99 -12.34 -5.68 8.21
C LYS A 99 -11.03 -5.22 8.88
N LEU A 100 -9.96 -6.02 8.77
CA LEU A 100 -8.71 -5.74 9.47
C LEU A 100 -7.70 -4.90 8.67
N VAL A 101 -7.79 -4.76 7.34
CA VAL A 101 -6.85 -3.90 6.59
C VAL A 101 -7.50 -2.95 5.59
N GLY A 102 -8.82 -3.07 5.37
CA GLY A 102 -9.50 -2.47 4.22
C GLY A 102 -9.42 -0.95 4.15
N HIS A 103 -9.87 -0.24 5.19
CA HIS A 103 -10.01 1.22 5.17
C HIS A 103 -8.93 1.97 5.95
N TYR A 104 -8.02 1.25 6.60
CA TYR A 104 -6.96 1.87 7.39
C TYR A 104 -5.90 2.48 6.47
N PRO A 105 -5.44 3.73 6.70
CA PRO A 105 -4.37 4.34 5.89
C PRO A 105 -3.02 3.67 6.08
N ILE A 106 -2.72 3.26 7.31
CA ILE A 106 -1.48 2.57 7.68
C ILE A 106 -1.83 1.20 8.26
N ALA A 107 -1.19 0.15 7.73
CA ALA A 107 -1.29 -1.21 8.26
C ALA A 107 0.02 -2.00 8.22
N GLY A 108 1.10 -1.44 7.65
CA GLY A 108 2.44 -1.99 7.64
C GLY A 108 2.52 -3.42 7.08
N TRP A 109 3.38 -4.24 7.70
CA TRP A 109 3.61 -5.65 7.34
C TRP A 109 2.32 -6.48 7.25
N PHE A 110 1.27 -6.08 7.95
CA PHE A 110 0.02 -6.82 8.03
C PHE A 110 -0.72 -6.86 6.69
N ARG A 111 -0.58 -5.83 5.83
CA ARG A 111 -1.16 -5.84 4.47
C ARG A 111 -0.64 -6.99 3.63
N THR A 112 0.68 -7.15 3.64
CA THR A 112 1.39 -8.12 2.82
C THR A 112 1.15 -9.52 3.35
N ALA A 113 1.16 -9.69 4.68
CA ALA A 113 0.77 -10.94 5.32
C ALA A 113 -0.66 -11.36 4.97
N CYS A 114 -1.66 -10.47 5.12
CA CYS A 114 -3.05 -10.74 4.76
C CYS A 114 -3.19 -11.14 3.29
N SER A 115 -2.56 -10.37 2.40
CA SER A 115 -2.62 -10.63 0.95
C SER A 115 -1.99 -11.98 0.61
N PHE A 116 -0.88 -12.32 1.25
CA PHE A 116 -0.18 -13.59 1.03
C PHE A 116 -1.03 -14.79 1.47
N ILE A 117 -1.69 -14.69 2.63
CA ILE A 117 -2.60 -15.73 3.12
C ILE A 117 -3.82 -15.86 2.21
N LYS A 118 -4.40 -14.74 1.76
CA LYS A 118 -5.51 -14.77 0.78
C LYS A 118 -5.13 -15.51 -0.49
N ARG A 119 -3.91 -15.30 -0.99
CA ARG A 119 -3.37 -16.02 -2.16
C ARG A 119 -3.28 -17.53 -1.91
N ARG A 120 -2.93 -17.99 -0.71
CA ARG A 120 -2.89 -19.42 -0.38
C ARG A 120 -4.25 -20.11 -0.42
N ALA A 121 -5.33 -19.34 -0.30
CA ALA A 121 -6.70 -19.82 -0.48
C ALA A 121 -7.20 -19.71 -1.94
N GLU A 122 -6.34 -19.35 -2.90
CA GLU A 122 -6.70 -19.41 -4.33
C GLU A 122 -7.02 -20.86 -4.72
N GLY A 123 -8.03 -21.04 -5.59
CA GLY A 123 -8.54 -22.36 -5.98
C GLY A 123 -9.58 -22.98 -5.05
N VAL A 124 -9.68 -22.54 -3.78
CA VAL A 124 -10.71 -23.01 -2.83
C VAL A 124 -12.05 -22.33 -3.13
N LYS A 125 -13.20 -23.02 -3.10
CA LYS A 125 -14.50 -22.36 -3.28
C LYS A 125 -14.85 -21.48 -2.09
N TRP A 126 -15.73 -20.50 -2.27
CA TRP A 126 -16.04 -19.50 -1.25
C TRP A 126 -16.50 -20.09 0.09
N ASN A 127 -17.31 -21.14 0.06
CA ASN A 127 -17.87 -21.76 1.27
C ASN A 127 -17.06 -22.97 1.75
N ASP A 128 -16.00 -23.32 1.03
CA ASP A 128 -15.14 -24.45 1.38
C ASP A 128 -14.09 -24.00 2.39
N ARG A 129 -13.65 -24.95 3.22
CA ARG A 129 -12.64 -24.74 4.25
C ARG A 129 -11.28 -24.49 3.63
N VAL A 130 -10.54 -23.53 4.18
CA VAL A 130 -9.12 -23.35 3.84
C VAL A 130 -8.28 -24.46 4.49
N GLY A 131 -7.17 -24.82 3.84
CA GLY A 131 -6.29 -25.88 4.37
C GLY A 131 -5.63 -25.50 5.69
N GLU A 132 -5.26 -26.50 6.48
CA GLU A 132 -4.67 -26.38 7.83
C GLU A 132 -3.48 -25.41 7.87
N LYS A 133 -2.54 -25.52 6.92
CA LYS A 133 -1.40 -24.57 6.80
C LYS A 133 -1.84 -23.10 6.67
N THR A 134 -2.96 -22.84 5.99
CA THR A 134 -3.49 -21.48 5.87
C THR A 134 -4.09 -21.04 7.20
N THR A 135 -4.83 -21.93 7.88
CA THR A 135 -5.34 -21.71 9.25
C THR A 135 -4.23 -21.36 10.23
N ASP A 136 -3.11 -22.09 10.21
CA ASP A 136 -1.95 -21.82 11.06
C ASP A 136 -1.37 -20.43 10.81
N MET A 137 -1.21 -20.04 9.53
CA MET A 137 -0.73 -18.69 9.19
C MET A 137 -1.68 -17.59 9.69
N ILE A 138 -2.99 -17.81 9.58
CA ILE A 138 -3.99 -16.86 10.09
C ILE A 138 -3.83 -16.71 11.60
N GLN A 139 -3.77 -17.83 12.33
CA GLN A 139 -3.68 -17.82 13.79
C GLN A 139 -2.39 -17.13 14.26
N GLU A 140 -1.27 -17.42 13.59
CA GLU A 140 0.02 -16.77 13.84
C GLU A 140 -0.08 -15.24 13.67
N VAL A 141 -0.71 -14.78 12.57
CA VAL A 141 -0.88 -13.35 12.31
C VAL A 141 -1.76 -12.70 13.36
N LEU A 142 -2.88 -13.32 13.74
CA LEU A 142 -3.78 -12.75 14.75
C LEU A 142 -3.11 -12.65 16.12
N VAL A 143 -2.33 -13.66 16.54
CA VAL A 143 -1.52 -13.59 17.76
C VAL A 143 -0.55 -12.41 17.70
N LYS A 144 0.14 -12.23 16.57
CA LYS A 144 1.09 -11.13 16.41
C LYS A 144 0.40 -9.75 16.42
N VAL A 145 -0.75 -9.60 15.76
CA VAL A 145 -1.52 -8.34 15.74
C VAL A 145 -2.08 -8.01 17.13
N ARG A 146 -2.48 -9.02 17.93
CA ARG A 146 -2.91 -8.80 19.33
C ARG A 146 -1.76 -8.32 20.21
N ALA A 147 -0.54 -8.82 19.99
CA ALA A 147 0.63 -8.40 20.74
C ALA A 147 1.09 -6.99 20.34
N GLU A 148 1.15 -6.69 19.04
CA GLU A 148 1.46 -5.37 18.52
C GLU A 148 0.69 -5.10 17.23
N ASP A 149 -0.36 -4.27 17.33
CA ASP A 149 -1.18 -3.90 16.17
C ASP A 149 -0.45 -2.84 15.31
N PRO A 150 -0.13 -3.17 14.04
CA PRO A 150 0.51 -2.20 13.15
C PRO A 150 -0.46 -1.16 12.58
N VAL A 151 -1.78 -1.31 12.76
CA VAL A 151 -2.77 -0.32 12.33
C VAL A 151 -2.84 0.82 13.34
N ARG A 152 -1.97 1.79 13.12
CA ARG A 152 -1.88 3.03 13.89
C ARG A 152 -1.20 4.12 13.07
N GLY A 153 -1.50 5.37 13.35
CA GLY A 153 -0.85 6.50 12.69
C GLY A 153 -1.30 7.83 13.27
N SER A 154 -0.66 8.92 12.85
CA SER A 154 -1.10 10.26 13.24
C SER A 154 -2.47 10.56 12.63
N TRP A 155 -3.36 11.15 13.43
CA TRP A 155 -4.59 11.71 12.89
C TRP A 155 -4.33 13.03 12.18
N TYR A 156 -3.41 13.83 12.71
CA TYR A 156 -3.03 15.11 12.15
C TYR A 156 -1.87 14.95 11.16
N VAL A 157 -2.14 15.32 9.92
CA VAL A 157 -1.12 15.42 8.87
C VAL A 157 -0.98 16.89 8.48
N PRO A 158 0.24 17.46 8.47
CA PRO A 158 0.45 18.83 8.02
C PRO A 158 -0.08 19.02 6.60
N LYS A 159 -0.79 20.14 6.36
CA LYS A 159 -1.13 20.54 4.99
C LYS A 159 0.16 20.90 4.26
N SER A 160 0.51 20.09 3.27
CA SER A 160 1.73 20.26 2.48
C SER A 160 1.46 19.79 1.06
N MET A 161 2.08 20.47 0.09
CA MET A 161 2.16 19.99 -1.30
C MET A 161 3.45 19.20 -1.54
N SER A 162 4.26 19.01 -0.50
CA SER A 162 5.53 18.29 -0.55
C SER A 162 5.49 17.05 0.34
N GLY A 163 6.07 15.95 -0.15
CA GLY A 163 6.20 14.72 0.63
C GLY A 163 7.25 13.76 0.09
N ILE A 164 7.43 12.66 0.81
CA ILE A 164 8.41 11.63 0.55
C ILE A 164 7.65 10.33 0.23
N VAL A 165 8.05 9.68 -0.86
CA VAL A 165 7.53 8.38 -1.27
C VAL A 165 8.66 7.36 -1.12
N TRP A 166 8.51 6.45 -0.18
CA TRP A 166 9.42 5.33 0.00
C TRP A 166 8.94 4.17 -0.85
N CYS A 167 9.85 3.61 -1.65
CA CYS A 167 9.56 2.57 -2.62
C CYS A 167 10.46 1.36 -2.35
N ASP A 168 9.86 0.18 -2.32
CA ASP A 168 10.59 -1.08 -2.29
C ASP A 168 9.88 -2.14 -3.13
N ALA A 169 10.63 -3.12 -3.61
CA ALA A 169 10.06 -4.34 -4.13
C ALA A 169 10.91 -5.55 -3.74
N SER A 170 10.25 -6.67 -3.50
CA SER A 170 10.89 -7.97 -3.30
C SER A 170 10.47 -8.94 -4.40
N ARG A 171 10.85 -10.21 -4.25
CA ARG A 171 10.31 -11.30 -5.08
C ARG A 171 8.81 -11.53 -4.85
N ILE A 172 8.26 -11.05 -3.74
CA ILE A 172 6.91 -11.39 -3.27
C ILE A 172 5.94 -10.23 -3.53
N ALA A 173 6.37 -9.00 -3.29
CA ALA A 173 5.49 -7.85 -3.30
C ALA A 173 6.22 -6.55 -3.64
N ILE A 174 5.43 -5.57 -4.05
CA ILE A 174 5.79 -4.17 -4.23
C ILE A 174 5.19 -3.40 -3.05
N GLY A 175 5.99 -2.56 -2.41
CA GLY A 175 5.64 -1.79 -1.22
C GLY A 175 5.86 -0.30 -1.43
N VAL A 176 4.91 0.49 -0.96
CA VAL A 176 4.98 1.96 -1.00
C VAL A 176 4.54 2.52 0.33
N VAL A 177 5.28 3.52 0.82
CA VAL A 177 4.91 4.34 1.96
C VAL A 177 4.93 5.81 1.55
N LEU A 178 3.89 6.55 1.90
CA LEU A 178 3.80 7.99 1.77
C LEU A 178 4.02 8.69 3.11
N GLU A 179 4.92 9.66 3.12
CA GLU A 179 5.24 10.50 4.28
C GLU A 179 5.09 11.98 3.94
N VAL A 180 4.46 12.75 4.82
CA VAL A 180 4.23 14.19 4.67
C VAL A 180 4.59 14.89 5.96
N GLY A 181 5.52 15.84 5.91
CA GLY A 181 5.94 16.61 7.09
C GLY A 181 6.47 15.74 8.24
N GLY A 182 7.18 14.65 7.93
CA GLY A 182 7.70 13.69 8.92
C GLY A 182 6.69 12.63 9.39
N VAL A 183 5.44 12.71 8.93
CA VAL A 183 4.35 11.84 9.36
C VAL A 183 4.00 10.84 8.27
N MET A 184 3.89 9.57 8.65
CA MET A 184 3.42 8.49 7.77
C MET A 184 1.91 8.64 7.53
N VAL A 185 1.52 8.83 6.27
CA VAL A 185 0.13 9.16 5.90
C VAL A 185 -0.61 7.95 5.36
N GLU A 186 0.01 7.24 4.42
CA GLU A 186 -0.62 6.11 3.76
C GLU A 186 0.44 5.08 3.35
N ASP A 187 0.10 3.79 3.45
CA ASP A 187 0.91 2.69 2.95
C ASP A 187 0.11 1.74 2.07
N ALA A 188 0.80 1.13 1.10
CA ALA A 188 0.18 0.23 0.14
C ALA A 188 1.15 -0.88 -0.26
N ALA A 189 0.59 -2.09 -0.42
CA ALA A 189 1.34 -3.27 -0.83
C ALA A 189 0.58 -4.04 -1.90
N TRP A 190 1.31 -4.52 -2.91
CA TRP A 190 0.78 -5.36 -3.98
C TRP A 190 1.64 -6.59 -4.12
N LEU A 191 1.06 -7.78 -3.97
CA LEU A 191 1.79 -8.99 -4.28
C LEU A 191 2.11 -9.06 -5.77
N ARG A 192 3.34 -9.46 -6.09
CA ARG A 192 3.76 -9.80 -7.46
C ARG A 192 3.03 -11.06 -7.91
N LYS A 193 2.78 -11.20 -9.22
CA LYS A 193 2.12 -12.39 -9.75
C LYS A 193 3.00 -13.62 -9.52
N THR A 194 2.39 -14.80 -9.43
CA THR A 194 3.12 -16.06 -9.22
C THR A 194 4.01 -16.42 -10.40
N ASP A 195 3.63 -16.02 -11.60
CA ASP A 195 4.34 -16.18 -12.87
C ASP A 195 5.15 -14.94 -13.27
N ASP A 196 5.31 -13.96 -12.36
CA ASP A 196 6.04 -12.73 -12.64
C ASP A 196 7.55 -13.02 -12.83
N CYS A 197 7.99 -13.02 -14.09
CA CYS A 197 9.37 -13.19 -14.49
C CYS A 197 10.15 -11.86 -14.59
N ASN A 198 9.55 -10.72 -14.23
CA ASN A 198 10.24 -9.44 -14.30
C ASN A 198 11.42 -9.40 -13.33
N HIS A 199 12.52 -8.80 -13.80
CA HIS A 199 13.68 -8.52 -12.96
C HIS A 199 13.30 -7.61 -11.78
N ILE A 200 14.00 -7.74 -10.66
CA ILE A 200 13.68 -6.99 -9.42
C ILE A 200 13.66 -5.47 -9.64
N ASN A 201 14.65 -4.92 -10.36
CA ASN A 201 14.71 -3.49 -10.70
C ASN A 201 13.46 -2.99 -11.46
N VAL A 202 12.81 -3.86 -12.24
CA VAL A 202 11.58 -3.53 -12.96
C VAL A 202 10.42 -3.41 -11.96
N ALA A 203 10.33 -4.32 -10.99
CA ALA A 203 9.35 -4.23 -9.91
C ALA A 203 9.59 -3.04 -8.96
N GLU A 204 10.84 -2.69 -8.67
CA GLU A 204 11.17 -1.47 -7.91
C GLU A 204 10.75 -0.20 -8.67
N LEU A 205 10.92 -0.17 -10.00
CA LEU A 205 10.40 0.92 -10.82
C LEU A 205 8.86 0.97 -10.80
N ASP A 206 8.17 -0.17 -10.73
CA ASP A 206 6.71 -0.18 -10.50
C ASP A 206 6.34 0.40 -9.14
N ALA A 207 7.15 0.15 -8.10
CA ALA A 207 6.97 0.74 -6.78
C ALA A 207 6.99 2.27 -6.87
N VAL A 208 7.98 2.82 -7.59
CA VAL A 208 8.08 4.26 -7.85
C VAL A 208 6.84 4.79 -8.57
N LEU A 209 6.42 4.15 -9.67
CA LEU A 209 5.23 4.59 -10.40
C LEU A 209 3.96 4.56 -9.53
N LYS A 210 3.77 3.49 -8.74
CA LYS A 210 2.64 3.38 -7.81
C LYS A 210 2.70 4.43 -6.71
N GLY A 211 3.89 4.73 -6.20
CA GLY A 211 4.08 5.72 -5.16
C GLY A 211 3.92 7.16 -5.61
N VAL A 212 4.38 7.52 -6.81
CA VAL A 212 4.08 8.83 -7.41
C VAL A 212 2.58 9.01 -7.61
N ASN A 213 1.88 7.97 -8.10
CA ASN A 213 0.41 8.01 -8.20
C ASN A 213 -0.28 8.16 -6.84
N LEU A 214 0.26 7.56 -5.78
CA LEU A 214 -0.26 7.71 -4.42
C LEU A 214 -0.08 9.16 -3.93
N ALA A 215 1.11 9.72 -4.09
CA ALA A 215 1.41 11.11 -3.75
C ALA A 215 0.52 12.11 -4.50
N LEU A 216 0.28 11.87 -5.80
CA LEU A 216 -0.64 12.65 -6.62
C LEU A 216 -2.08 12.65 -6.06
N LYS A 217 -2.60 11.48 -5.66
CA LYS A 217 -3.93 11.39 -5.03
C LYS A 217 -4.04 12.19 -3.74
N CYS A 218 -2.93 12.33 -3.01
CA CYS A 218 -2.83 13.16 -1.82
C CYS A 218 -2.60 14.64 -2.11
N GLY A 219 -2.56 15.05 -3.38
CA GLY A 219 -2.38 16.46 -3.80
C GLY A 219 -0.95 16.96 -3.72
N LEU A 220 0.05 16.06 -3.66
CA LEU A 220 1.46 16.45 -3.62
C LEU A 220 1.97 16.77 -5.02
N HIS A 221 2.74 17.86 -5.11
CA HIS A 221 3.37 18.34 -6.33
C HIS A 221 4.91 18.31 -6.24
N THR A 222 5.48 18.32 -5.04
CA THR A 222 6.92 18.13 -4.83
C THR A 222 7.15 16.79 -4.14
N ILE A 223 7.74 15.84 -4.86
CA ILE A 223 7.81 14.45 -4.44
C ILE A 223 9.28 14.01 -4.41
N GLU A 224 9.78 13.70 -3.21
CA GLU A 224 11.07 13.03 -3.04
C GLU A 224 10.86 11.51 -3.02
N ILE A 225 11.47 10.82 -3.97
CA ILE A 225 11.40 9.37 -4.08
C ILE A 225 12.60 8.77 -3.36
N ARG A 226 12.37 7.87 -2.40
CA ARG A 226 13.41 7.12 -1.69
C ARG A 226 13.38 5.66 -2.11
N THR A 227 14.52 5.16 -2.58
CA THR A 227 14.70 3.77 -3.02
C THR A 227 16.11 3.30 -2.66
N ASP A 228 16.25 2.02 -2.39
CA ASP A 228 17.53 1.31 -2.19
C ASP A 228 18.06 0.67 -3.47
N SER A 229 17.44 0.96 -4.62
CA SER A 229 17.88 0.50 -5.92
C SER A 229 18.73 1.53 -6.64
N ALA A 230 20.04 1.28 -6.71
CA ALA A 230 20.96 2.11 -7.48
C ALA A 230 20.59 2.17 -8.98
N THR A 231 19.98 1.11 -9.50
CA THR A 231 19.52 1.08 -10.90
C THR A 231 18.32 2.00 -11.11
N VAL A 232 17.31 1.92 -10.25
CA VAL A 232 16.13 2.81 -10.34
C VAL A 232 16.53 4.25 -10.09
N LEU A 233 17.43 4.52 -9.15
CA LEU A 233 18.04 5.84 -8.97
C LEU A 233 18.60 6.39 -10.30
N GLY A 234 19.47 5.63 -10.96
CA GLY A 234 20.06 6.05 -12.23
C GLY A 234 19.04 6.30 -13.34
N TRP A 235 18.00 5.46 -13.43
CA TRP A 235 16.90 5.65 -14.39
C TRP A 235 16.06 6.88 -14.09
N MET A 236 15.71 7.10 -12.82
CA MET A 236 14.90 8.25 -12.40
C MET A 236 15.66 9.56 -12.56
N THR A 237 16.93 9.61 -12.18
CA THR A 237 17.79 10.79 -12.40
C THR A 237 17.83 11.15 -13.88
N ALA A 238 17.98 10.16 -14.77
CA ALA A 238 17.99 10.39 -16.21
C ALA A 238 16.65 10.95 -16.75
N VAL A 239 15.50 10.54 -16.19
CA VAL A 239 14.20 11.12 -16.52
C VAL A 239 14.05 12.53 -15.98
N ILE A 240 14.50 12.78 -14.74
CA ILE A 240 14.34 14.07 -14.07
C ILE A 240 15.22 15.15 -14.71
N THR A 241 16.48 14.83 -15.03
CA THR A 241 17.41 15.83 -15.59
C THR A 241 17.25 16.02 -17.10
N ASN A 242 16.51 15.13 -17.80
CA ASN A 242 16.43 15.07 -19.27
C ASN A 242 17.80 14.95 -19.98
N GLU A 243 18.90 14.70 -19.25
CA GLU A 243 20.26 14.76 -19.80
C GLU A 243 20.69 13.47 -20.50
N ARG A 244 20.10 12.32 -20.15
CA ARG A 244 20.58 11.02 -20.62
C ARG A 244 19.45 10.10 -21.04
N ARG A 245 19.58 9.50 -22.22
CA ARG A 245 18.72 8.37 -22.61
C ARG A 245 19.02 7.19 -21.71
N VAL A 246 18.00 6.66 -21.04
CA VAL A 246 18.13 5.47 -20.19
C VAL A 246 18.63 4.29 -21.04
N ARG A 247 19.87 3.86 -20.74
CA ARG A 247 20.47 2.67 -21.36
C ARG A 247 19.99 1.45 -20.59
N THR A 248 19.01 0.75 -21.16
CA THR A 248 18.65 -0.61 -20.74
C THR A 248 18.86 -1.53 -21.93
N LYS A 249 19.42 -2.72 -21.70
CA LYS A 249 19.57 -3.77 -22.70
C LYS A 249 18.80 -5.00 -22.23
N GLY A 250 18.18 -5.72 -23.16
CA GLY A 250 17.52 -7.01 -22.88
C GLY A 250 15.99 -6.95 -22.90
N ALA A 251 15.37 -8.08 -22.56
CA ALA A 251 13.92 -8.30 -22.77
C ALA A 251 13.00 -7.29 -22.04
N ALA A 252 13.46 -6.70 -20.93
CA ALA A 252 12.68 -5.73 -20.16
C ALA A 252 12.85 -4.27 -20.62
N GLU A 253 13.69 -3.98 -21.61
CA GLU A 253 14.00 -2.61 -22.06
C GLU A 253 12.74 -1.80 -22.43
N MET A 254 11.83 -2.40 -23.22
CA MET A 254 10.59 -1.72 -23.63
C MET A 254 9.68 -1.42 -22.44
N LEU A 255 9.60 -2.32 -21.46
CA LEU A 255 8.79 -2.13 -20.25
C LEU A 255 9.35 -0.99 -19.38
N VAL A 256 10.67 -0.96 -19.20
CA VAL A 256 11.35 0.11 -18.46
C VAL A 256 11.11 1.46 -19.15
N LYS A 257 11.35 1.55 -20.46
CA LYS A 257 11.13 2.78 -21.23
C LYS A 257 9.69 3.26 -21.15
N ARG A 258 8.70 2.35 -21.25
CA ARG A 258 7.28 2.69 -21.13
C ARG A 258 6.96 3.29 -19.76
N ARG A 259 7.43 2.68 -18.67
CA ARG A 259 7.17 3.15 -17.29
C ARG A 259 7.82 4.49 -17.01
N LEU A 260 9.05 4.69 -17.47
CA LEU A 260 9.75 5.97 -17.39
C LEU A 260 9.05 7.04 -18.25
N GLY A 261 8.51 6.65 -19.40
CA GLY A 261 7.66 7.52 -20.24
C GLY A 261 6.43 8.01 -19.50
N ILE A 262 5.68 7.11 -18.86
CA ILE A 262 4.51 7.46 -18.03
C ILE A 262 4.91 8.39 -16.89
N LEU A 263 6.02 8.12 -16.19
CA LEU A 263 6.50 8.99 -15.12
C LEU A 263 6.82 10.41 -15.61
N ARG A 264 7.38 10.53 -16.81
CA ARG A 264 7.66 11.82 -17.45
C ARG A 264 6.38 12.54 -17.88
N GLU A 265 5.40 11.81 -18.41
CA GLU A 265 4.08 12.34 -18.74
C GLU A 265 3.39 12.87 -17.49
N LEU A 266 3.34 12.07 -16.42
CA LEU A 266 2.80 12.49 -15.12
C LEU A 266 3.50 13.75 -14.57
N ALA A 267 4.83 13.79 -14.65
CA ALA A 267 5.59 14.95 -14.19
C ALA A 267 5.25 16.21 -14.99
N THR A 268 5.09 16.09 -16.31
CA THR A 268 4.75 17.22 -17.19
C THR A 268 3.29 17.66 -17.01
N GLU A 269 2.34 16.73 -17.09
CA GLU A 269 0.90 17.02 -17.08
C GLU A 269 0.44 17.61 -15.74
N PHE A 270 0.98 17.10 -14.63
CA PHE A 270 0.63 17.56 -13.28
C PHE A 270 1.66 18.53 -12.68
N ASN A 271 2.63 18.99 -13.48
CA ASN A 271 3.68 19.93 -13.08
C ASN A 271 4.40 19.49 -11.78
N LEU A 272 4.83 18.23 -11.74
CA LEU A 272 5.46 17.63 -10.56
C LEU A 272 6.95 17.94 -10.52
N LYS A 273 7.42 18.31 -9.33
CA LYS A 273 8.84 18.42 -8.99
C LYS A 273 9.27 17.11 -8.35
N LEU A 274 9.90 16.25 -9.15
CA LEU A 274 10.41 14.97 -8.70
C LEU A 274 11.89 15.08 -8.33
N SER A 275 12.27 14.50 -7.19
CA SER A 275 13.65 14.19 -6.84
C SER A 275 13.77 12.72 -6.46
N VAL A 276 14.97 12.16 -6.56
CA VAL A 276 15.22 10.76 -6.18
C VAL A 276 16.48 10.67 -5.32
N ILE A 277 16.40 9.92 -4.23
CA ILE A 277 17.47 9.73 -3.26
C ILE A 277 17.67 8.24 -3.00
N PHE A 278 18.93 7.82 -3.02
CA PHE A 278 19.32 6.50 -2.59
C PHE A 278 19.26 6.40 -1.06
N VAL A 279 18.60 5.37 -0.54
CA VAL A 279 18.60 5.05 0.88
C VAL A 279 19.09 3.61 1.09
N PRO A 280 19.87 3.33 2.14
CA PRO A 280 20.19 1.95 2.50
C PRO A 280 18.91 1.14 2.80
N SER A 281 18.89 -0.14 2.43
CA SER A 281 17.71 -1.01 2.59
C SER A 281 17.21 -1.07 4.03
N GLU A 282 18.10 -1.08 5.03
CA GLU A 282 17.73 -1.10 6.45
C GLU A 282 17.04 0.19 6.94
N LYS A 283 17.18 1.28 6.17
CA LYS A 283 16.49 2.55 6.42
C LYS A 283 15.26 2.73 5.53
N ASN A 284 15.00 1.81 4.61
CA ASN A 284 13.86 1.89 3.69
C ASN A 284 12.57 1.49 4.41
N ARG A 285 11.70 2.47 4.67
CA ARG A 285 10.42 2.25 5.35
C ARG A 285 9.46 1.34 4.59
N ALA A 286 9.62 1.22 3.27
CA ALA A 286 8.79 0.36 2.44
C ALA A 286 9.20 -1.12 2.51
N ASP A 287 10.38 -1.47 3.03
CA ASP A 287 10.87 -2.85 3.11
C ASP A 287 9.87 -3.76 3.83
N VAL A 288 9.32 -3.29 4.95
CA VAL A 288 8.39 -4.08 5.76
C VAL A 288 7.12 -4.50 4.99
N LEU A 289 6.76 -3.77 3.93
CA LEU A 289 5.61 -4.06 3.06
C LEU A 289 5.94 -5.09 1.97
N THR A 290 7.19 -5.47 1.79
CA THR A 290 7.59 -6.44 0.77
C THR A 290 7.99 -7.80 1.35
N ARG A 291 7.91 -7.95 2.69
CA ARG A 291 8.31 -9.15 3.42
C ARG A 291 7.11 -9.95 3.93
N VAL A 292 7.31 -11.26 4.03
CA VAL A 292 6.48 -12.19 4.82
C VAL A 292 7.42 -13.13 5.59
N LYS A 293 6.88 -13.89 6.55
CA LYS A 293 7.69 -14.83 7.33
C LYS A 293 8.37 -15.85 6.40
N ARG A 294 9.68 -16.05 6.57
CA ARG A 294 10.48 -16.96 5.73
C ARG A 294 9.95 -18.39 5.74
N ALA A 295 9.46 -18.88 6.87
CA ALA A 295 8.86 -20.21 6.99
C ALA A 295 7.65 -20.39 6.05
N TRP A 296 6.89 -19.33 5.77
CA TRP A 296 5.76 -19.42 4.85
C TRP A 296 6.18 -19.54 3.39
N LEU A 297 7.43 -19.17 3.05
CA LEU A 297 7.96 -19.26 1.69
C LEU A 297 8.40 -20.68 1.31
N GLN A 298 8.46 -21.60 2.27
CA GLN A 298 8.79 -22.98 1.98
C GLN A 298 7.69 -23.60 1.10
N VAL A 299 8.10 -24.10 -0.06
CA VAL A 299 7.26 -24.85 -0.98
C VAL A 299 7.23 -26.31 -0.50
N PRO A 300 6.06 -27.00 -0.52
CA PRO A 300 6.01 -28.44 -0.30
C PRO A 300 7.03 -29.16 -1.21
N GLU A 301 7.71 -30.18 -0.68
CA GLU A 301 8.73 -30.96 -1.40
C GLU A 301 8.23 -31.52 -2.74
N ASP A 302 6.94 -31.78 -2.83
CA ASP A 302 6.20 -32.30 -3.98
C ASP A 302 6.34 -31.41 -5.24
N VAL A 303 6.53 -30.09 -5.08
CA VAL A 303 6.70 -29.14 -6.20
C VAL A 303 8.17 -28.99 -6.60
N LYS A 304 9.12 -29.32 -5.72
CA LYS A 304 10.56 -29.24 -6.05
C LYS A 304 10.96 -30.28 -7.10
N GLN A 305 10.26 -31.40 -7.21
CA GLN A 305 10.50 -32.41 -8.25
C GLN A 305 10.15 -31.93 -9.67
N ALA A 306 9.34 -30.88 -9.83
CA ALA A 306 8.88 -30.44 -11.15
C ALA A 306 9.79 -29.42 -11.87
N VAL A 307 10.82 -28.88 -11.22
CA VAL A 307 11.55 -27.68 -11.73
C VAL A 307 12.99 -27.95 -12.17
N ALA A 308 13.45 -29.20 -12.17
CA ALA A 308 14.75 -29.55 -12.74
C ALA A 308 14.58 -30.48 -13.95
N ALA A 309 14.33 -29.91 -15.13
CA ALA A 309 14.49 -30.63 -16.38
C ALA A 309 15.99 -30.71 -16.71
N VAL A 310 16.69 -31.69 -16.14
CA VAL A 310 18.01 -32.09 -16.65
C VAL A 310 17.76 -33.01 -17.84
N CYS A 311 17.85 -32.47 -19.06
CA CYS A 311 17.80 -33.28 -20.27
C CYS A 311 19.10 -34.08 -20.38
N ARG A 312 19.02 -35.40 -20.23
CA ARG A 312 20.09 -36.31 -20.66
C ARG A 312 20.04 -36.41 -22.17
N LEU A 313 21.03 -35.84 -22.85
CA LEU A 313 21.26 -36.02 -24.28
C LEU A 313 22.45 -36.94 -24.49
N SER A 314 22.44 -37.71 -25.56
CA SER A 314 23.63 -38.43 -26.02
C SER A 314 24.67 -37.45 -26.59
N ASP A 315 25.95 -37.84 -26.60
CA ASP A 315 27.05 -37.01 -27.12
C ASP A 315 26.82 -36.53 -28.57
N SER A 316 26.12 -37.32 -29.39
CA SER A 316 25.80 -36.97 -30.77
C SER A 316 24.72 -35.88 -30.87
N GLU A 317 23.69 -35.93 -30.00
CA GLU A 317 22.64 -34.93 -29.92
C GLU A 317 23.15 -33.62 -29.33
N LEU A 318 24.05 -33.70 -28.34
CA LEU A 318 24.70 -32.54 -27.73
C LEU A 318 25.57 -31.79 -28.76
N ARG A 319 26.36 -32.52 -29.56
CA ARG A 319 27.13 -31.94 -30.68
C ARG A 319 26.22 -31.30 -31.73
N ARG A 320 25.07 -31.91 -32.04
CA ARG A 320 24.08 -31.35 -32.97
C ARG A 320 23.47 -30.05 -32.44
N LEU A 321 23.30 -29.95 -31.12
CA LEU A 321 22.85 -28.74 -30.45
C LEU A 321 23.90 -27.63 -30.50
N HIS A 322 25.18 -27.96 -30.36
CA HIS A 322 26.28 -27.01 -30.50
C HIS A 322 26.50 -26.51 -31.94
N THR A 323 26.10 -27.29 -32.96
CA THR A 323 26.19 -26.89 -34.38
C THR A 323 24.92 -26.21 -34.92
N MET A 324 23.84 -26.17 -34.14
CA MET A 324 22.67 -25.35 -34.48
C MET A 324 22.96 -23.88 -34.18
N HIS A 325 22.57 -22.98 -35.10
CA HIS A 325 22.74 -21.54 -34.92
C HIS A 325 21.92 -21.05 -33.73
N HIS A 326 22.61 -20.75 -32.62
CA HIS A 326 22.02 -20.09 -31.46
C HIS A 326 22.26 -18.58 -31.58
N MET A 327 21.19 -17.82 -31.78
CA MET A 327 21.19 -16.35 -31.88
C MET A 327 21.78 -15.60 -30.64
N GLY A 328 22.23 -16.32 -29.62
CA GLY A 328 22.86 -15.79 -28.41
C GLY A 328 24.39 -15.92 -28.35
N VAL A 329 25.03 -16.70 -29.22
CA VAL A 329 26.49 -16.96 -29.13
C VAL A 329 27.30 -15.91 -29.92
N ASP A 330 26.74 -15.33 -30.98
CA ASP A 330 27.41 -14.29 -31.79
C ASP A 330 27.16 -12.85 -31.29
N ARG A 331 26.78 -12.68 -30.02
CA ARG A 331 26.48 -11.35 -29.43
C ARG A 331 27.37 -10.96 -28.24
N THR A 332 28.41 -11.74 -27.94
CA THR A 332 29.46 -11.37 -26.97
C THR A 332 30.67 -10.78 -27.66
#